data_AF-A0A6L7VUJ1-F1
#
_entry.id   AF-A0A6L7VUJ1-F1
#
_cell.length_a   1.000
_cell.length_b   1.000
_cell.length_c   1.000
_cell.angle_alpha   90.00
_cell.angle_beta   90.00
_cell.angle_gamma   90.00
#
_symmetry.space_group_name_H-M   'P 1'
#
loop_
_entity.id
_entity.type
_entity.pdbx_description
1 polymer ?
#
loop_
_entity_poly.entity_id
_entity_poly.type
_entity_poly.pdbx_seq_one_letter_code
_entity_poly.pdbx_strand_id
1 'polypeptide(L)'
;MILTLAAIILLGVAVGGWIYLDTRYQQDAQRWSRRDANLAIHAERVAEAERDEAEQDKVEADHLLLNEVTDEEPETPVGPRSFILQIAGCVLVCVLGFLGYLVWGDLQASTLERFGQQLAELPNLEPDQQARQVKKLIAQLERRNNSRHRSAASSYYLISAYTLVDDLDGVIRTHKQAEANNMTSVDSDVFRIHAEEMVYGEVTADALRVAERVLATVPDHPSIMRLFGVMAYRDEEYIKARNFFERGIRNTQDPDLARQLEVYIDVTNEQLNEDHIGIRLNIDVQTVSAPGLWLTVFAQAAENDPPIAVVQRPFVRKTNYNIVLDDAVAMLPHVLLSDANRVRVIARLSPSQSVLSTDAIKEVSSGWLDPSTLPKVSLRLSNRATEDGISISVSLGTGIAAEDDATVFIIGRTVASKDGDPPLIVKRVRKRDLPLDVVLTVEDAMLPLEELPEEGLEVYARLSRTGNTTRANNDVESNRAQVQVGNSTRLILDEVVRETDLIDADSEAGM
;
A
#
# COMPACT_ATOMS: atom_id res chain seq x y z
N MET A 1 13.28 0.60 23.45
CA MET A 1 13.06 0.52 24.92
C MET A 1 13.65 -0.75 25.53
N ILE A 2 13.36 -1.95 25.00
CA ILE A 2 13.94 -3.22 25.52
C ILE A 2 15.47 -3.27 25.33
N LEU A 3 15.96 -2.81 24.18
CA LEU A 3 17.40 -2.79 23.84
C LEU A 3 18.23 -1.87 24.75
N THR A 4 17.69 -0.71 25.13
CA THR A 4 18.39 0.25 26.01
C THR A 4 18.45 -0.24 27.45
N LEU A 5 17.39 -0.91 27.92
CA LEU A 5 17.37 -1.53 29.24
C LEU A 5 18.33 -2.73 29.31
N ALA A 6 18.36 -3.56 28.25
CA ALA A 6 19.27 -4.69 28.13
C ALA A 6 20.74 -4.25 28.09
N ALA A 7 21.06 -3.15 27.41
CA ALA A 7 22.41 -2.60 27.35
C ALA A 7 22.92 -2.11 28.71
N ILE A 8 22.05 -1.45 29.51
CA ILE A 8 22.40 -0.98 30.86
C ILE A 8 22.64 -2.17 31.80
N ILE A 9 21.82 -3.22 31.70
CA ILE A 9 21.98 -4.45 32.49
C ILE A 9 23.29 -5.17 32.12
N LEU A 10 23.57 -5.31 30.82
CA LEU A 10 24.82 -5.93 30.33
C LEU A 10 26.07 -5.17 30.79
N LEU A 11 26.02 -3.83 30.78
CA LEU A 11 27.12 -2.99 31.25
C LEU A 11 27.36 -3.18 32.76
N GLY A 12 26.28 -3.26 33.55
CA GLY A 12 26.38 -3.55 34.99
C GLY A 12 27.01 -4.91 35.29
N VAL A 13 26.63 -5.95 34.54
CA VAL A 13 27.21 -7.30 34.66
C VAL A 13 28.69 -7.30 34.25
N ALA A 14 29.06 -6.61 33.17
CA ALA A 14 30.44 -6.54 32.69
C ALA A 14 31.37 -5.83 33.69
N VAL A 15 30.92 -4.70 34.27
CA VAL A 15 31.70 -3.96 35.28
C VAL A 15 31.80 -4.75 36.58
N GLY A 16 30.72 -5.39 37.03
CA GLY A 16 30.74 -6.27 38.20
C GLY A 16 31.67 -7.47 38.02
N GLY A 17 31.66 -8.08 36.84
CA GLY A 17 32.56 -9.18 36.46
C GLY A 17 34.02 -8.76 36.40
N TRP A 18 34.32 -7.59 35.84
CA TRP A 18 35.69 -7.06 35.78
C TRP A 18 36.27 -6.79 37.17
N ILE A 19 35.51 -6.17 38.08
CA ILE A 19 35.94 -5.92 39.46
C ILE A 19 36.15 -7.23 40.22
N TYR A 20 35.32 -8.24 39.99
CA TYR A 20 35.50 -9.57 40.59
C TYR A 20 36.78 -10.26 40.11
N LEU A 21 37.05 -10.20 38.82
CA LEU A 21 38.26 -10.80 38.23
C LEU A 21 39.53 -10.05 38.67
N ASP A 22 39.49 -8.71 38.74
CA ASP A 22 40.61 -7.89 39.18
C ASP A 22 40.97 -8.11 40.66
N THR A 23 39.96 -8.19 41.53
CA THR A 23 40.18 -8.49 42.95
C THR A 23 40.74 -9.91 43.18
N ARG A 24 40.30 -10.90 42.40
CA ARG A 24 40.90 -12.24 42.38
C ARG A 24 42.35 -12.22 41.90
N TYR A 25 42.62 -11.54 40.79
CA TYR A 25 43.96 -11.42 40.22
C TYR A 25 44.96 -10.79 41.19
N GLN A 26 44.56 -9.72 41.89
CA GLN A 26 45.37 -9.05 42.91
C GLN A 26 45.68 -9.96 44.12
N GLN A 27 44.71 -10.77 44.56
CA GLN A 27 44.90 -11.71 45.67
C GLN A 27 45.84 -12.86 45.30
N ASP A 28 45.70 -13.41 44.10
CA ASP A 28 46.59 -14.46 43.60
C ASP A 28 48.02 -13.92 43.42
N ALA A 29 48.19 -12.73 42.83
CA ALA A 29 49.50 -12.12 42.64
C ALA A 29 50.27 -11.88 43.96
N GLN A 30 49.59 -11.50 45.04
CA GLN A 30 50.20 -11.33 46.36
C GLN A 30 50.63 -12.66 47.00
N ARG A 31 49.91 -13.76 46.75
CA ARG A 31 50.27 -15.11 47.24
C ARG A 31 51.57 -15.63 46.63
N TRP A 32 51.78 -15.44 45.33
CA TRP A 32 53.03 -15.82 44.65
C TRP A 32 54.23 -15.05 45.19
N SER A 33 54.10 -13.72 45.33
CA SER A 33 55.19 -12.86 45.83
C SER A 33 55.65 -13.19 47.26
N ARG A 34 54.75 -13.68 48.13
CA ARG A 34 55.13 -14.08 49.51
C ARG A 34 55.82 -15.42 49.57
N ARG A 35 55.38 -16.39 48.75
CA ARG A 35 56.04 -17.70 48.64
C ARG A 35 57.47 -17.55 48.11
N ASP A 36 57.66 -16.72 47.09
CA ASP A 36 58.99 -16.47 46.52
C ASP A 36 59.92 -15.77 47.53
N ALA A 37 59.38 -14.85 48.35
CA ALA A 37 60.14 -14.19 49.41
C ALA A 37 60.55 -15.15 50.53
N ASN A 38 59.66 -16.05 50.97
CA ASN A 38 59.96 -17.03 52.02
C ASN A 38 60.99 -18.07 51.54
N LEU A 39 60.88 -18.53 50.28
CA LEU A 39 61.87 -19.41 49.66
C LEU A 39 63.26 -18.75 49.54
N ALA A 40 63.31 -17.45 49.22
CA ALA A 40 64.56 -16.71 49.14
C ALA A 40 65.23 -16.57 50.52
N ILE A 41 64.46 -16.24 51.57
CA ILE A 41 64.96 -16.15 52.95
C ILE A 41 65.48 -17.51 53.43
N HIS A 42 64.78 -18.59 53.09
CA HIS A 42 65.24 -19.94 53.41
C HIS A 42 66.56 -20.28 52.71
N ALA A 43 66.64 -20.04 51.40
CA ALA A 43 67.85 -20.29 50.62
C ALA A 43 69.06 -19.50 51.17
N GLU A 44 68.83 -18.27 51.62
CA GLU A 44 69.86 -17.44 52.25
C GLU A 44 70.34 -18.04 53.59
N ARG A 45 69.42 -18.48 54.45
CA ARG A 45 69.77 -19.11 55.74
C ARG A 45 70.51 -20.43 55.59
N VAL A 46 70.10 -21.25 54.63
CA VAL A 46 70.83 -22.49 54.31
C VAL A 46 72.23 -22.15 53.81
N ALA A 47 72.37 -21.18 52.89
CA ALA A 47 73.66 -20.73 52.38
C ALA A 47 74.59 -20.18 53.48
N GLU A 48 74.04 -19.46 54.46
CA GLU A 48 74.77 -18.97 55.63
C GLU A 48 75.24 -20.12 56.53
N ALA A 49 74.36 -21.06 56.85
CA ALA A 49 74.71 -22.25 57.63
C ALA A 49 75.73 -23.17 56.92
N GLU A 50 75.78 -23.19 55.58
CA GLU A 50 76.85 -23.90 54.85
C GLU A 50 78.22 -23.24 55.02
N ARG A 51 78.26 -21.89 55.05
CA ARG A 51 79.53 -21.16 55.21
C ARG A 51 80.13 -21.33 56.59
N ASP A 52 79.29 -21.45 57.60
CA ASP A 52 79.72 -21.56 59.00
C ASP A 52 79.92 -23.02 59.47
N GLU A 53 79.82 -23.99 58.55
CA GLU A 53 79.84 -25.44 58.85
C GLU A 53 78.86 -25.87 59.97
N ALA A 54 77.76 -25.12 60.14
CA ALA A 54 76.77 -25.32 61.18
C ALA A 54 75.64 -26.23 60.68
N GLU A 55 75.86 -27.55 60.74
CA GLU A 55 74.91 -28.54 60.21
C GLU A 55 73.57 -28.59 60.96
N GLN A 56 73.55 -28.15 62.23
CA GLN A 56 72.32 -28.02 63.01
C GLN A 56 71.42 -26.89 62.50
N ASP A 57 72.00 -25.78 62.05
CA ASP A 57 71.25 -24.61 61.60
C ASP A 57 70.58 -24.86 60.24
N LYS A 58 71.17 -25.72 59.39
CA LYS A 58 70.52 -26.19 58.15
C LYS A 58 69.28 -27.03 58.44
N VAL A 59 69.37 -27.97 59.39
CA VAL A 59 68.24 -28.84 59.74
C VAL A 59 67.11 -28.04 60.37
N GLU A 60 67.44 -27.01 61.17
CA GLU A 60 66.44 -26.10 61.73
C GLU A 60 65.76 -25.24 60.64
N ALA A 61 66.52 -24.74 59.66
CA ALA A 61 65.96 -24.02 58.51
C ALA A 61 64.99 -24.90 57.69
N ASP A 62 65.39 -26.14 57.36
CA ASP A 62 64.56 -27.08 56.60
C ASP A 62 63.29 -27.49 57.38
N HIS A 63 63.39 -27.68 58.70
CA HIS A 63 62.23 -27.96 59.55
C HIS A 63 61.25 -26.79 59.63
N LEU A 64 61.74 -25.55 59.65
CA LEU A 64 60.88 -24.36 59.65
C LEU A 64 60.12 -24.22 58.34
N LEU A 65 60.77 -24.46 57.19
CA LEU A 65 60.11 -24.47 55.88
C LEU A 65 59.04 -25.57 55.81
N LEU A 66 59.36 -26.78 56.31
CA LEU A 66 58.42 -27.90 56.29
C LEU A 66 57.18 -27.63 57.13
N ASN A 67 57.34 -27.02 58.32
CA ASN A 67 56.20 -26.62 59.15
C ASN A 67 55.37 -25.51 58.48
N GLU A 68 56.00 -24.54 57.81
CA GLU A 68 55.31 -23.45 57.11
C GLU A 68 54.57 -23.91 55.83
N VAL A 69 55.04 -24.99 55.19
CA VAL A 69 54.34 -25.64 54.05
C VAL A 69 53.19 -26.55 54.52
N THR A 70 53.25 -27.05 55.76
CA THR A 70 52.20 -27.92 56.32
C THR A 70 51.02 -27.11 56.87
N ASP A 71 51.23 -25.84 57.22
CA ASP A 71 50.17 -24.88 57.51
C ASP A 71 49.55 -24.36 56.20
N GLU A 72 48.61 -25.12 55.62
CA GLU A 72 47.65 -24.54 54.68
C GLU A 72 46.79 -23.51 55.44
N GLU A 73 47.17 -22.23 55.39
CA GLU A 73 46.36 -21.14 55.93
C GLU A 73 44.94 -21.21 55.30
N PRO A 74 43.88 -21.14 56.12
CA PRO A 74 42.51 -21.30 55.65
C PRO A 74 42.18 -20.23 54.62
N GLU A 75 41.60 -20.62 53.48
CA GLU A 75 41.07 -19.69 52.49
C GLU A 75 40.15 -18.69 53.20
N THR A 76 40.51 -17.40 53.19
CA THR A 76 39.60 -16.37 53.70
C THR A 76 38.37 -16.34 52.79
N PRO A 77 37.18 -16.75 53.26
CA PRO A 77 36.00 -16.71 52.41
C PRO A 77 35.72 -15.25 52.05
N VAL A 78 35.40 -14.99 50.79
CA VAL A 78 34.98 -13.67 50.31
C VAL A 78 33.78 -13.25 51.16
N GLY A 79 33.98 -12.31 52.09
CA GLY A 79 32.96 -11.97 53.08
C GLY A 79 31.66 -11.46 52.42
N PRO A 80 30.47 -11.80 52.96
CA PRO A 80 29.17 -11.47 52.35
C PRO A 80 28.97 -9.97 52.10
N ARG A 81 29.75 -9.10 52.76
CA ARG A 81 29.73 -7.65 52.55
C ARG A 81 30.09 -7.21 51.14
N SER A 82 31.01 -7.89 50.45
CA SER A 82 31.40 -7.52 49.08
C SER A 82 30.30 -7.83 48.06
N PHE A 83 29.65 -8.99 48.21
CA PHE A 83 28.49 -9.40 47.42
C PHE A 83 27.27 -8.50 47.66
N ILE A 84 27.02 -8.11 48.93
CA ILE A 84 25.94 -7.17 49.27
C ILE A 84 26.18 -5.78 48.64
N LEU A 85 27.43 -5.28 48.62
CA LEU A 85 27.75 -4.00 47.97
C LEU A 85 27.54 -4.02 46.45
N GLN A 86 27.86 -5.14 45.78
CA GLN A 86 27.61 -5.30 44.34
C GLN A 86 26.11 -5.33 44.02
N ILE A 87 25.32 -6.08 44.80
CA ILE A 87 23.87 -6.08 44.67
C ILE A 87 23.30 -4.68 44.93
N ALA A 88 23.77 -3.99 45.97
CA ALA A 88 23.34 -2.63 46.29
C ALA A 88 23.67 -1.65 45.14
N GLY A 89 24.84 -1.79 44.51
CA GLY A 89 25.22 -1.02 43.32
C GLY A 89 24.31 -1.26 42.12
N CYS A 90 24.01 -2.53 41.80
CA CYS A 90 23.08 -2.88 40.72
C CYS A 90 21.66 -2.35 41.00
N VAL A 91 21.17 -2.50 42.22
CA VAL A 91 19.86 -1.96 42.63
C VAL A 91 19.84 -0.44 42.52
N LEU A 92 20.91 0.24 42.93
CA LEU A 92 21.03 1.70 42.81
C LEU A 92 20.95 2.16 41.35
N VAL A 93 21.64 1.48 40.43
CA VAL A 93 21.56 1.79 38.98
C VAL A 93 20.14 1.58 38.46
N CYS A 94 19.47 0.50 38.84
CA CYS A 94 18.07 0.25 38.46
C CYS A 94 17.12 1.33 39.03
N VAL A 95 17.31 1.74 40.28
CA VAL A 95 16.51 2.79 40.93
C VAL A 95 16.75 4.15 40.30
N LEU A 96 18.00 4.50 40.02
CA LEU A 96 18.35 5.74 39.31
C LEU A 96 17.81 5.75 37.88
N GLY A 97 17.86 4.62 37.17
CA GLY A 97 17.24 4.47 35.85
C GLY A 97 15.72 4.62 35.90
N PHE A 98 15.07 4.02 36.91
CA PHE A 98 13.64 4.15 37.12
C PHE A 98 13.23 5.59 37.48
N LEU A 99 13.94 6.24 38.40
CA LEU A 99 13.70 7.64 38.77
C LEU A 99 13.96 8.60 37.60
N GLY A 100 15.03 8.36 36.83
CA GLY A 100 15.31 9.10 35.60
C GLY A 100 14.17 8.97 34.58
N TYR A 101 13.61 7.77 34.45
CA TYR A 101 12.42 7.55 33.62
C TYR A 101 11.17 8.25 34.17
N LEU A 102 10.95 8.31 35.49
CA LEU A 102 9.83 9.08 36.06
C LEU A 102 9.98 10.59 35.82
N VAL A 103 11.21 11.11 35.76
CA VAL A 103 11.49 12.54 35.57
C VAL A 103 11.50 12.94 34.09
N TRP A 104 12.10 12.14 33.21
CA TRP A 104 12.27 12.44 31.78
C TRP A 104 11.40 11.62 30.82
N GLY A 105 10.93 10.44 31.24
CA GLY A 105 10.06 9.59 30.44
C GLY A 105 8.61 10.07 30.44
N ASP A 106 7.93 9.93 29.30
CA ASP A 106 6.50 10.20 29.21
C ASP A 106 5.71 8.93 29.58
N LEU A 107 5.41 8.77 30.87
CA LEU A 107 4.50 7.72 31.37
C LEU A 107 3.12 7.74 30.68
N GLN A 108 2.78 8.86 30.06
CA GLN A 108 1.52 9.09 29.36
C GLN A 108 1.62 8.87 27.84
N ALA A 109 2.70 8.33 27.29
CA ALA A 109 2.78 8.02 25.85
C ALA A 109 1.62 7.11 25.40
N SER A 110 1.23 6.14 26.25
CA SER A 110 0.06 5.27 26.01
C SER A 110 -1.29 6.03 26.02
N THR A 111 -1.35 7.23 26.59
CA THR A 111 -2.57 8.06 26.56
C THR A 111 -2.81 8.68 25.18
N LEU A 112 -1.75 8.98 24.43
CA LEU A 112 -1.85 9.50 23.06
C LEU A 112 -2.44 8.46 22.11
N GLU A 113 -1.99 7.21 22.21
CA GLU A 113 -2.58 6.09 21.45
C GLU A 113 -4.07 5.92 21.78
N ARG A 114 -4.43 6.02 23.07
CA ARG A 114 -5.84 5.97 23.49
C ARG A 114 -6.65 7.13 22.93
N PHE A 115 -6.11 8.35 22.86
CA PHE A 115 -6.82 9.47 22.22
C PHE A 115 -7.11 9.19 20.75
N GLY A 116 -6.12 8.67 20.01
CA GLY A 116 -6.32 8.26 18.62
C GLY A 116 -7.42 7.20 18.47
N GLN A 117 -7.42 6.17 19.32
CA GLN A 117 -8.47 5.14 19.34
C GLN A 117 -9.84 5.72 19.66
N GLN A 118 -9.92 6.55 20.71
CA GLN A 118 -11.17 7.17 21.12
C GLN A 118 -11.74 8.11 20.05
N LEU A 119 -10.89 8.80 19.29
CA LEU A 119 -11.29 9.62 18.13
C LEU A 119 -11.81 8.75 16.98
N ALA A 120 -11.16 7.63 16.69
CA ALA A 120 -11.56 6.70 15.63
C ALA A 120 -12.90 5.98 15.92
N GLU A 121 -13.26 5.82 17.20
CA GLU A 121 -14.54 5.22 17.61
C GLU A 121 -15.73 6.19 17.51
N LEU A 122 -15.49 7.51 17.45
CA LEU A 122 -16.54 8.52 17.48
C LEU A 122 -17.60 8.39 16.38
N PRO A 123 -17.25 8.09 15.11
CA PRO A 123 -18.25 7.94 14.04
C PRO A 123 -19.25 6.80 14.29
N ASN A 124 -18.94 5.86 15.18
CA ASN A 124 -19.81 4.71 15.50
C ASN A 124 -20.79 4.98 16.65
N LEU A 125 -20.74 6.16 17.28
CA LEU A 125 -21.57 6.51 18.43
C LEU A 125 -22.82 7.28 17.99
N GLU A 126 -23.86 7.26 18.85
CA GLU A 126 -25.01 8.16 18.68
C GLU A 126 -24.57 9.63 18.79
N PRO A 127 -25.20 10.57 18.04
CA PRO A 127 -24.78 11.97 17.99
C PRO A 127 -24.64 12.65 19.37
N ASP A 128 -25.58 12.38 20.28
CA ASP A 128 -25.55 12.95 21.64
C ASP A 128 -24.40 12.37 22.49
N GLN A 129 -24.05 11.11 22.28
CA GLN A 129 -22.91 10.48 22.96
C GLN A 129 -21.59 10.98 22.37
N GLN A 130 -21.52 11.07 21.04
CA GLN A 130 -20.39 11.62 20.30
C GLN A 130 -20.05 13.04 20.79
N ALA A 131 -21.03 13.95 20.82
CA ALA A 131 -20.82 15.33 21.25
C ALA A 131 -20.28 15.41 22.70
N ARG A 132 -20.83 14.57 23.61
CA ARG A 132 -20.36 14.49 25.00
C ARG A 132 -18.95 13.92 25.11
N GLN A 133 -18.62 12.91 24.31
CA GLN A 133 -17.31 12.27 24.33
C GLN A 133 -16.24 13.18 23.74
N VAL A 134 -16.50 13.83 22.61
CA VAL A 134 -15.57 14.80 22.01
C VAL A 134 -15.30 15.95 22.96
N LYS A 135 -16.33 16.52 23.60
CA LYS A 135 -16.14 17.60 24.57
C LYS A 135 -15.25 17.18 25.75
N LYS A 136 -15.38 15.94 26.23
CA LYS A 136 -14.48 15.40 27.26
C LYS A 136 -13.05 15.24 26.75
N LEU A 137 -12.88 14.74 25.52
CA LEU A 137 -11.57 14.57 24.88
C LEU A 137 -10.86 15.91 24.69
N ILE A 138 -11.54 16.92 24.16
CA ILE A 138 -11.02 18.28 24.00
C ILE A 138 -10.52 18.80 25.34
N ALA A 139 -11.32 18.72 26.41
CA ALA A 139 -10.92 19.21 27.73
C ALA A 139 -9.68 18.46 28.30
N GLN A 140 -9.51 17.18 27.98
CA GLN A 140 -8.33 16.41 28.39
C GLN A 140 -7.10 16.80 27.57
N LEU A 141 -7.26 16.94 26.26
CA LEU A 141 -6.21 17.32 25.32
C LEU A 141 -5.74 18.75 25.57
N GLU A 142 -6.63 19.71 25.85
CA GLU A 142 -6.29 21.08 26.25
C GLU A 142 -5.42 21.11 27.52
N ARG A 143 -5.80 20.35 28.56
CA ARG A 143 -5.00 20.27 29.80
C ARG A 143 -3.61 19.72 29.52
N ARG A 144 -3.51 18.68 28.70
CA ARG A 144 -2.22 18.11 28.30
C ARG A 144 -1.40 19.12 27.49
N ASN A 145 -2.02 19.76 26.50
CA ASN A 145 -1.37 20.76 25.65
C ASN A 145 -0.95 22.00 26.43
N ASN A 146 -1.57 22.30 27.58
CA ASN A 146 -1.16 23.37 28.49
C ASN A 146 -0.20 22.91 29.61
N SER A 147 0.31 21.68 29.55
CA SER A 147 1.23 21.11 30.54
C SER A 147 2.63 20.89 29.95
N ARG A 148 3.58 20.43 30.78
CA ARG A 148 4.92 19.98 30.34
C ARG A 148 4.86 18.83 29.33
N HIS A 149 3.76 18.06 29.31
CA HIS A 149 3.57 16.91 28.41
C HIS A 149 3.03 17.29 27.02
N ARG A 150 3.08 18.58 26.66
CA ARG A 150 2.79 19.05 25.30
C ARG A 150 3.71 18.37 24.29
N SER A 151 3.13 17.96 23.17
CA SER A 151 3.86 17.41 22.03
C SER A 151 3.16 17.77 20.72
N ALA A 152 3.86 17.57 19.59
CA ALA A 152 3.24 17.68 18.26
C ALA A 152 2.03 16.77 18.13
N ALA A 153 2.12 15.53 18.64
CA ALA A 153 1.01 14.58 18.63
C ALA A 153 -0.19 15.06 19.47
N SER A 154 0.02 15.65 20.66
CA SER A 154 -1.11 16.16 21.46
C SER A 154 -1.79 17.36 20.80
N SER A 155 -1.01 18.25 20.17
CA SER A 155 -1.55 19.38 19.40
C SER A 155 -2.32 18.90 18.17
N TYR A 156 -1.80 17.90 17.45
CA TYR A 156 -2.49 17.27 16.32
C TYR A 156 -3.86 16.71 16.73
N TYR A 157 -3.93 15.86 17.76
CA TYR A 157 -5.21 15.28 18.20
C TYR A 157 -6.19 16.34 18.70
N LEU A 158 -5.71 17.41 19.34
CA LEU A 158 -6.56 18.52 19.76
C LEU A 158 -7.14 19.26 18.55
N ILE A 159 -6.32 19.53 17.53
CA ILE A 159 -6.75 20.13 16.27
C ILE A 159 -7.78 19.23 15.58
N SER A 160 -7.51 17.92 15.43
CA SER A 160 -8.48 16.99 14.85
C SER A 160 -9.80 16.94 15.62
N ALA A 161 -9.75 17.02 16.96
CA ALA A 161 -10.94 17.06 17.79
C ALA A 161 -11.75 18.36 17.60
N TYR A 162 -11.09 19.51 17.47
CA TYR A 162 -11.75 20.78 17.14
C TYR A 162 -12.36 20.75 15.73
N THR A 163 -11.65 20.22 14.73
CA THR A 163 -12.17 20.04 13.36
C THR A 163 -13.46 19.23 13.35
N LEU A 164 -13.54 18.18 14.18
CA LEU A 164 -14.73 17.32 14.24
C LEU A 164 -15.98 18.02 14.79
N VAL A 165 -15.81 19.03 15.65
CA VAL A 165 -16.92 19.83 16.19
C VAL A 165 -17.08 21.16 15.47
N ASP A 166 -16.41 21.33 14.34
CA ASP A 166 -16.42 22.55 13.53
C ASP A 166 -15.99 23.82 14.32
N ASP A 167 -15.16 23.66 15.35
CA ASP A 167 -14.55 24.78 16.09
C ASP A 167 -13.30 25.27 15.36
N LEU A 168 -13.52 25.99 14.27
CA LEU A 168 -12.47 26.49 13.39
C LEU A 168 -11.50 27.44 14.11
N ASP A 169 -12.01 28.28 15.02
CA ASP A 169 -11.15 29.14 15.82
C ASP A 169 -10.25 28.32 16.77
N GLY A 170 -10.77 27.24 17.34
CA GLY A 170 -10.01 26.26 18.13
C GLY A 170 -8.86 25.65 17.34
N VAL A 171 -9.11 25.24 16.10
CA VAL A 171 -8.10 24.72 15.16
C VAL A 171 -7.00 25.74 14.94
N ILE A 172 -7.36 26.97 14.52
CA ILE A 172 -6.39 28.02 14.18
C ILE A 172 -5.54 28.41 15.39
N ARG A 173 -6.16 28.62 16.57
CA ARG A 173 -5.45 28.97 17.80
C ARG A 173 -4.46 27.89 18.23
N THR A 174 -4.91 26.64 18.22
CA THR A 174 -4.08 25.50 18.67
C THR A 174 -2.92 25.26 17.72
N HIS A 175 -3.16 25.35 16.41
CA HIS A 175 -2.11 25.26 15.41
C HIS A 175 -1.07 26.37 15.60
N LYS A 176 -1.48 27.63 15.72
CA LYS A 176 -0.56 28.76 15.96
C LYS A 176 0.30 28.53 17.21
N GLN A 177 -0.28 27.98 18.27
CA GLN A 177 0.48 27.62 19.47
C GLN A 177 1.48 26.49 19.19
N ALA A 178 1.12 25.49 18.39
CA ALA A 178 2.03 24.41 17.99
C ALA A 178 3.17 24.91 17.09
N GLU A 179 2.88 25.79 16.12
CA GLU A 179 3.88 26.39 15.23
C GLU A 179 4.90 27.22 16.01
N ALA A 180 4.47 28.03 16.99
CA ALA A 180 5.36 28.81 17.85
C ALA A 180 6.35 27.96 18.66
N ASN A 181 6.07 26.66 18.84
CA ASN A 181 6.93 25.71 19.54
C ASN A 181 7.64 24.71 18.61
N ASN A 182 7.56 24.90 17.29
CA ASN A 182 8.06 23.95 16.27
C ASN A 182 7.47 22.54 16.43
N MET A 183 6.18 22.44 16.75
CA MET A 183 5.45 21.19 17.03
C MET A 183 4.32 20.94 16.03
N THR A 184 4.50 21.28 14.76
CA THR A 184 3.49 21.06 13.70
C THR A 184 3.72 19.74 12.96
N SER A 185 2.65 19.21 12.38
CA SER A 185 2.67 18.12 11.41
C SER A 185 2.05 18.56 10.09
N VAL A 186 2.29 17.83 9.00
CA VAL A 186 1.68 18.09 7.69
C VAL A 186 0.15 18.10 7.80
N ASP A 187 -0.44 17.13 8.48
CA ASP A 187 -1.89 17.05 8.65
C ASP A 187 -2.44 18.24 9.45
N SER A 188 -1.70 18.66 10.48
CA SER A 188 -2.05 19.84 11.29
C SER A 188 -2.03 21.11 10.43
N ASP A 189 -1.02 21.27 9.58
CA ASP A 189 -0.91 22.38 8.61
C ASP A 189 -2.10 22.42 7.65
N VAL A 190 -2.51 21.26 7.11
CA VAL A 190 -3.67 21.13 6.23
C VAL A 190 -4.97 21.49 6.94
N PHE A 191 -5.18 21.03 8.18
CA PHE A 191 -6.36 21.39 8.97
C PHE A 191 -6.44 22.89 9.23
N ARG A 192 -5.32 23.55 9.54
CA ARG A 192 -5.30 25.01 9.71
C ARG A 192 -5.66 25.73 8.42
N ILE A 193 -5.07 25.34 7.28
CA ILE A 193 -5.36 25.96 5.98
C ILE A 193 -6.86 25.90 5.69
N HIS A 194 -7.47 24.73 5.89
CA HIS A 194 -8.89 24.55 5.68
C HIS A 194 -9.74 25.40 6.64
N ALA A 195 -9.37 25.46 7.92
CA ALA A 195 -10.07 26.30 8.89
C ALA A 195 -9.98 27.79 8.56
N GLU A 196 -8.80 28.29 8.14
CA GLU A 196 -8.64 29.68 7.70
C GLU A 196 -9.46 29.97 6.44
N GLU A 197 -9.46 29.08 5.45
CA GLU A 197 -10.28 29.18 4.24
C GLU A 197 -11.78 29.31 4.60
N MET A 198 -12.27 28.50 5.54
CA MET A 198 -13.67 28.54 5.99
C MET A 198 -14.02 29.80 6.80
N VAL A 199 -13.12 30.25 7.68
CA VAL A 199 -13.35 31.43 8.54
C VAL A 199 -13.31 32.73 7.74
N TYR A 200 -12.33 32.88 6.84
CA TYR A 200 -12.11 34.12 6.11
C TYR A 200 -12.80 34.13 4.73
N GLY A 201 -13.23 32.97 4.22
CA GLY A 201 -13.82 32.82 2.88
C GLY A 201 -12.81 32.87 1.73
N GLU A 202 -11.55 33.18 2.04
CA GLU A 202 -10.44 33.30 1.11
C GLU A 202 -9.15 32.69 1.67
N VAL A 203 -8.22 32.40 0.77
CA VAL A 203 -6.92 31.83 1.14
C VAL A 203 -5.98 32.96 1.51
N THR A 204 -5.59 33.02 2.79
CA THR A 204 -4.67 34.05 3.27
C THR A 204 -3.24 33.83 2.76
N ALA A 205 -2.42 34.89 2.74
CA ALA A 205 -1.01 34.78 2.40
C ALA A 205 -0.25 33.82 3.35
N ASP A 206 -0.65 33.79 4.63
CA ASP A 206 -0.10 32.88 5.63
C ASP A 206 -0.50 31.42 5.34
N ALA A 207 -1.76 31.17 4.95
CA ALA A 207 -2.21 29.86 4.50
C ALA A 207 -1.42 29.36 3.29
N LEU A 208 -1.18 30.24 2.31
CA LEU A 208 -0.41 29.92 1.10
C LEU A 208 1.05 29.55 1.43
N ARG A 209 1.71 30.34 2.28
CA ARG A 209 3.09 30.05 2.75
C ARG A 209 3.20 28.66 3.41
N VAL A 210 2.18 28.26 4.15
CA VAL A 210 2.16 26.93 4.78
C VAL A 210 1.80 25.83 3.78
N ALA A 211 0.91 26.11 2.81
CA ALA A 211 0.63 25.19 1.71
C ALA A 211 1.92 24.86 0.91
N GLU A 212 2.77 25.86 0.64
CA GLU A 212 4.08 25.66 0.00
C GLU A 212 5.00 24.75 0.84
N ARG A 213 5.01 24.92 2.17
CA ARG A 213 5.77 24.06 3.08
C ARG A 213 5.26 22.61 3.05
N VAL A 214 3.94 22.42 2.99
CA VAL A 214 3.32 21.10 2.84
C VAL A 214 3.78 20.46 1.53
N LEU A 215 3.75 21.19 0.42
CA LEU A 215 4.18 20.69 -0.89
C LEU A 215 5.67 20.39 -0.98
N ALA A 216 6.51 21.10 -0.21
CA ALA A 216 7.93 20.77 -0.09
C ALA A 216 8.18 19.41 0.58
N THR A 217 7.23 18.93 1.39
CA THR A 217 7.32 17.63 2.08
C THR A 217 6.59 16.52 1.32
N VAL A 218 5.38 16.80 0.87
CA VAL A 218 4.52 15.89 0.12
C VAL A 218 4.14 16.58 -1.19
N PRO A 219 4.89 16.32 -2.28
CA PRO A 219 4.50 16.79 -3.60
C PRO A 219 3.07 16.33 -3.92
N ASP A 220 2.29 17.19 -4.56
CA ASP A 220 0.94 16.90 -5.03
C ASP A 220 -0.05 16.50 -3.92
N HIS A 221 0.16 16.99 -2.70
CA HIS A 221 -0.75 16.75 -1.57
C HIS A 221 -2.22 17.06 -1.96
N PRO A 222 -3.16 16.09 -1.89
CA PRO A 222 -4.51 16.24 -2.45
C PRO A 222 -5.30 17.45 -1.97
N SER A 223 -5.27 17.74 -0.66
CA SER A 223 -6.00 18.88 -0.09
C SER A 223 -5.44 20.24 -0.55
N ILE A 224 -4.14 20.31 -0.82
CA ILE A 224 -3.50 21.53 -1.33
C ILE A 224 -3.77 21.68 -2.82
N MET A 225 -3.75 20.58 -3.57
CA MET A 225 -4.20 20.56 -4.97
C MET A 225 -5.66 21.03 -5.08
N ARG A 226 -6.56 20.58 -4.19
CA ARG A 226 -7.93 21.12 -4.11
C ARG A 226 -7.92 22.64 -3.90
N LEU A 227 -7.18 23.14 -2.93
CA LEU A 227 -7.10 24.56 -2.61
C LEU A 227 -6.65 25.39 -3.82
N PHE A 228 -5.54 25.01 -4.45
CA PHE A 228 -5.00 25.71 -5.62
C PHE A 228 -5.94 25.62 -6.83
N GLY A 229 -6.62 24.49 -7.00
CA GLY A 229 -7.67 24.36 -8.00
C GLY A 229 -8.82 25.33 -7.78
N VAL A 230 -9.30 25.47 -6.53
CA VAL A 230 -10.39 26.42 -6.19
C VAL A 230 -9.94 27.87 -6.42
N MET A 231 -8.69 28.21 -6.08
CA MET A 231 -8.13 29.54 -6.35
C MET A 231 -8.09 29.82 -7.85
N ALA A 232 -7.49 28.92 -8.64
CA ALA A 232 -7.43 29.07 -10.09
C ALA A 232 -8.83 29.11 -10.74
N TYR A 233 -9.80 28.37 -10.21
CA TYR A 233 -11.18 28.43 -10.68
C TYR A 233 -11.81 29.80 -10.45
N ARG A 234 -11.59 30.41 -9.27
CA ARG A 234 -12.07 31.77 -8.95
C ARG A 234 -11.44 32.83 -9.83
N ASP A 235 -10.19 32.61 -10.25
CA ASP A 235 -9.46 33.46 -11.19
C ASP A 235 -9.83 33.19 -12.66
N GLU A 236 -10.87 32.37 -12.92
CA GLU A 236 -11.34 31.96 -14.25
C GLU A 236 -10.30 31.19 -15.09
N GLU A 237 -9.23 30.69 -14.45
CA GLU A 237 -8.18 29.89 -15.07
C GLU A 237 -8.56 28.39 -15.08
N TYR A 238 -9.68 28.05 -15.74
CA TYR A 238 -10.29 26.71 -15.68
C TYR A 238 -9.34 25.55 -16.03
N ILE A 239 -8.45 25.74 -17.01
CA ILE A 239 -7.47 24.71 -17.40
C ILE A 239 -6.49 24.43 -16.25
N LYS A 240 -5.98 25.48 -15.59
CA LYS A 240 -5.08 25.34 -14.43
C LYS A 240 -5.83 24.74 -13.24
N ALA A 241 -7.05 25.20 -12.99
CA ALA A 241 -7.91 24.67 -11.93
C ALA A 241 -8.08 23.16 -12.06
N ARG A 242 -8.46 22.70 -13.26
CA ARG A 242 -8.62 21.28 -13.56
C ARG A 242 -7.33 20.50 -13.39
N ASN A 243 -6.18 21.01 -13.85
CA ASN A 243 -4.90 20.33 -13.67
C ASN A 243 -4.60 20.07 -12.18
N PHE A 244 -4.86 21.06 -11.32
CA PHE A 244 -4.73 20.87 -9.87
C PHE A 244 -5.71 19.81 -9.35
N PHE A 245 -7.00 19.89 -9.69
CA PHE A 245 -7.98 18.91 -9.22
C PHE A 245 -7.67 17.48 -9.68
N GLU A 246 -7.23 17.29 -10.92
CA GLU A 246 -6.83 15.99 -11.50
C GLU A 246 -5.61 15.40 -10.77
N ARG A 247 -4.63 16.22 -10.40
CA ARG A 247 -3.49 15.78 -9.56
C ARG A 247 -3.95 15.42 -8.16
N GLY A 248 -4.88 16.19 -7.60
CA GLY A 248 -5.45 15.91 -6.28
C GLY A 248 -6.18 14.58 -6.23
N ILE A 249 -7.05 14.29 -7.21
CA ILE A 249 -7.88 13.07 -7.19
C ILE A 249 -7.07 11.81 -7.48
N ARG A 250 -5.97 11.93 -8.24
CA ARG A 250 -5.05 10.82 -8.51
C ARG A 250 -4.32 10.35 -7.25
N ASN A 251 -4.01 11.28 -6.35
CA ASN A 251 -3.17 11.04 -5.17
C ASN A 251 -3.97 10.92 -3.86
N THR A 252 -5.31 11.05 -3.89
CA THR A 252 -6.15 10.92 -2.70
C THR A 252 -6.53 9.47 -2.42
N GLN A 253 -6.49 9.09 -1.14
CA GLN A 253 -7.09 7.85 -0.63
C GLN A 253 -8.37 8.13 0.16
N ASP A 254 -8.67 9.40 0.44
CA ASP A 254 -9.88 9.84 1.14
C ASP A 254 -11.07 9.86 0.15
N PRO A 255 -12.10 9.01 0.34
CA PRO A 255 -13.27 8.97 -0.53
C PRO A 255 -14.10 10.25 -0.53
N ASP A 256 -14.13 10.99 0.59
CA ASP A 256 -14.91 12.22 0.69
C ASP A 256 -14.20 13.36 -0.03
N LEU A 257 -12.89 13.48 0.13
CA LEU A 257 -12.10 14.42 -0.68
C LEU A 257 -12.14 14.06 -2.17
N ALA A 258 -12.09 12.78 -2.53
CA ALA A 258 -12.23 12.33 -3.92
C ALA A 258 -13.57 12.80 -4.52
N ARG A 259 -14.68 12.65 -3.78
CA ARG A 259 -16.01 13.11 -4.19
C ARG A 259 -16.05 14.63 -4.37
N GLN A 260 -15.44 15.39 -3.47
CA GLN A 260 -15.36 16.85 -3.60
C GLN A 260 -14.57 17.26 -4.84
N LEU A 261 -13.39 16.68 -5.05
CA LEU A 261 -12.55 16.94 -6.22
C LEU A 261 -13.27 16.61 -7.52
N GLU A 262 -14.02 15.51 -7.54
CA GLU A 262 -14.83 15.14 -8.71
C GLU A 262 -15.89 16.18 -9.03
N VAL A 263 -16.60 16.72 -8.02
CA VAL A 263 -17.55 17.83 -8.22
C VAL A 263 -16.85 19.06 -8.80
N TYR A 264 -15.68 19.43 -8.28
CA TYR A 264 -14.92 20.56 -8.83
C TYR A 264 -14.47 20.32 -10.27
N ILE A 265 -14.04 19.10 -10.61
CA ILE A 265 -13.67 18.73 -11.97
C ILE A 265 -14.88 18.83 -12.91
N ASP A 266 -16.03 18.29 -12.51
CA ASP A 266 -17.26 18.33 -13.29
C ASP A 266 -17.69 19.78 -13.58
N VAL A 267 -17.74 20.63 -12.55
CA VAL A 267 -18.07 22.05 -12.69
C VAL A 267 -17.04 22.78 -13.57
N THR A 268 -15.75 22.47 -13.44
CA THR A 268 -14.69 23.09 -14.26
C THR A 268 -14.80 22.66 -15.72
N ASN A 269 -15.15 21.40 -15.99
CA ASN A 269 -15.33 20.87 -17.34
C ASN A 269 -16.52 21.51 -18.07
N GLU A 270 -17.55 21.95 -17.35
CA GLU A 270 -18.68 22.67 -17.93
C GLU A 270 -18.30 24.07 -18.46
N GLN A 271 -17.26 24.69 -17.87
CA GLN A 271 -16.77 26.01 -18.30
C GLN A 271 -15.85 25.96 -19.53
N LEU A 272 -15.50 24.75 -20.02
CA LEU A 272 -14.67 24.61 -21.21
C LEU A 272 -15.49 24.90 -22.47
N ASN A 273 -14.99 25.84 -23.27
CA ASN A 273 -15.57 26.23 -24.56
C ASN A 273 -15.61 25.05 -25.55
N GLU A 274 -16.50 25.13 -26.55
CA GLU A 274 -16.61 24.10 -27.60
C GLU A 274 -15.36 24.02 -28.49
N ASP A 275 -14.60 25.12 -28.59
CA ASP A 275 -13.32 25.19 -29.32
C ASP A 275 -12.14 24.60 -28.53
N HIS A 276 -12.38 24.10 -27.31
CA HIS A 276 -11.34 23.49 -26.49
C HIS A 276 -10.88 22.17 -27.12
N ILE A 277 -9.58 22.03 -27.35
CA ILE A 277 -9.01 20.84 -27.98
C ILE A 277 -9.03 19.69 -26.97
N GLY A 278 -9.65 18.56 -27.33
CA GLY A 278 -9.78 17.41 -26.44
C GLY A 278 -10.95 16.51 -26.80
N ILE A 279 -11.32 15.57 -25.93
CA ILE A 279 -12.43 14.64 -26.13
C ILE A 279 -13.27 14.63 -24.87
N ARG A 280 -14.59 14.86 -25.01
CA ARG A 280 -15.54 14.81 -23.88
C ARG A 280 -16.25 13.46 -23.87
N LEU A 281 -16.08 12.73 -22.78
CA LEU A 281 -16.57 11.37 -22.59
C LEU A 281 -17.61 11.32 -21.49
N ASN A 282 -18.72 10.64 -21.75
CA ASN A 282 -19.67 10.21 -20.73
C ASN A 282 -19.55 8.69 -20.58
N ILE A 283 -19.16 8.22 -19.40
CA ILE A 283 -18.91 6.79 -19.16
C ILE A 283 -19.97 6.25 -18.21
N ASP A 284 -20.89 5.47 -18.76
CA ASP A 284 -21.97 4.80 -18.05
C ASP A 284 -21.49 3.42 -17.56
N VAL A 285 -21.32 3.27 -16.25
CA VAL A 285 -20.83 2.05 -15.59
C VAL A 285 -22.02 1.29 -15.00
N GLN A 286 -22.48 0.29 -15.74
CA GLN A 286 -23.59 -0.60 -15.40
C GLN A 286 -23.09 -2.01 -15.06
N THR A 287 -22.19 -2.10 -14.09
CA THR A 287 -21.67 -3.38 -13.61
C THR A 287 -21.87 -3.54 -12.10
N VAL A 288 -22.11 -4.77 -11.66
CA VAL A 288 -22.18 -5.14 -10.25
C VAL A 288 -20.75 -5.49 -9.83
N SER A 289 -19.97 -4.53 -9.33
CA SER A 289 -18.58 -4.84 -8.97
C SER A 289 -18.09 -4.23 -7.66
N ALA A 290 -17.05 -4.88 -7.14
CA ALA A 290 -16.52 -4.82 -5.79
C ALA A 290 -15.97 -3.43 -5.39
N PRO A 291 -15.93 -3.11 -4.08
CA PRO A 291 -15.25 -1.90 -3.60
C PRO A 291 -13.76 -1.92 -3.97
N GLY A 292 -13.19 -0.76 -4.29
CA GLY A 292 -11.75 -0.58 -4.53
C GLY A 292 -11.28 -0.65 -5.98
N LEU A 293 -12.20 -0.68 -6.96
CA LEU A 293 -11.84 -0.61 -8.38
C LEU A 293 -11.47 0.82 -8.80
N TRP A 294 -10.78 0.91 -9.94
CA TRP A 294 -10.40 2.16 -10.59
C TRP A 294 -10.92 2.17 -12.03
N LEU A 295 -11.56 3.27 -12.41
CA LEU A 295 -11.86 3.59 -13.79
C LEU A 295 -10.66 4.33 -14.37
N THR A 296 -9.99 3.71 -15.34
CA THR A 296 -8.90 4.32 -16.12
C THR A 296 -9.42 4.59 -17.52
N VAL A 297 -9.31 5.83 -17.97
CA VAL A 297 -9.77 6.29 -19.28
C VAL A 297 -8.58 6.90 -19.98
N PHE A 298 -8.26 6.40 -21.17
CA PHE A 298 -7.05 6.82 -21.85
C PHE A 298 -7.18 6.83 -23.36
N ALA A 299 -6.34 7.64 -24.02
CA ALA A 299 -6.29 7.78 -25.48
C ALA A 299 -4.99 7.23 -26.06
N GLN A 300 -5.06 6.55 -27.20
CA GLN A 300 -3.91 6.02 -27.95
C GLN A 300 -3.98 6.47 -29.42
N ALA A 301 -2.83 6.81 -30.02
CA ALA A 301 -2.76 7.21 -31.44
C ALA A 301 -2.67 6.03 -32.42
N ALA A 302 -2.15 4.89 -31.97
CA ALA A 302 -2.13 3.63 -32.72
C ALA A 302 -2.40 2.44 -31.81
N GLU A 303 -2.73 1.30 -32.41
CA GLU A 303 -2.95 0.05 -31.69
C GLU A 303 -1.63 -0.41 -31.04
N ASN A 304 -1.65 -0.59 -29.71
CA ASN A 304 -0.50 -0.87 -28.84
C ASN A 304 0.47 0.29 -28.55
N ASP A 305 0.16 1.51 -28.97
CA ASP A 305 0.95 2.68 -28.55
C ASP A 305 0.78 2.95 -27.05
N PRO A 306 1.80 3.52 -26.38
CA PRO A 306 1.62 4.00 -25.02
C PRO A 306 0.49 5.04 -24.98
N PRO A 307 -0.32 5.05 -23.92
CA PRO A 307 -1.36 6.06 -23.77
C PRO A 307 -0.78 7.48 -23.78
N ILE A 308 -1.42 8.37 -24.54
CA ILE A 308 -1.02 9.77 -24.67
C ILE A 308 -1.64 10.59 -23.55
N ALA A 309 -2.94 10.43 -23.32
CA ALA A 309 -3.69 11.12 -22.28
C ALA A 309 -4.38 10.10 -21.38
N VAL A 310 -4.35 10.33 -20.06
CA VAL A 310 -4.89 9.38 -19.08
C VAL A 310 -5.56 10.11 -17.93
N VAL A 311 -6.79 9.70 -17.67
CA VAL A 311 -7.59 10.09 -16.51
C VAL A 311 -7.94 8.86 -15.68
N GLN A 312 -7.81 8.99 -14.36
CA GLN A 312 -8.11 7.92 -13.41
C GLN A 312 -9.12 8.40 -12.38
N ARG A 313 -10.09 7.55 -12.07
CA ARG A 313 -11.12 7.80 -11.05
C ARG A 313 -11.26 6.59 -10.13
N PRO A 314 -11.33 6.80 -8.80
CA PRO A 314 -11.73 5.73 -7.90
C PRO A 314 -13.20 5.36 -8.18
N PHE A 315 -13.49 4.07 -8.29
CA PHE A 315 -14.85 3.58 -8.50
C PHE A 315 -15.60 3.49 -7.17
N VAL A 316 -16.47 4.47 -6.92
CA VAL A 316 -17.25 4.60 -5.66
C VAL A 316 -18.73 4.31 -5.87
N ARG A 317 -19.07 3.29 -6.66
CA ARG A 317 -20.46 2.93 -7.05
C ARG A 317 -21.22 4.05 -7.79
N LYS A 318 -20.53 5.10 -8.23
CA LYS A 318 -21.06 6.07 -9.20
C LYS A 318 -21.20 5.37 -10.55
N THR A 319 -22.34 5.57 -11.21
CA THR A 319 -22.68 4.91 -12.48
C THR A 319 -22.39 5.77 -13.70
N ASN A 320 -22.06 7.04 -13.55
CA ASN A 320 -21.77 7.93 -14.68
C ASN A 320 -20.54 8.80 -14.36
N TYR A 321 -19.59 8.89 -15.28
CA TYR A 321 -18.40 9.73 -15.17
C TYR A 321 -18.30 10.65 -16.38
N ASN A 322 -18.15 11.95 -16.13
CA ASN A 322 -17.87 12.95 -17.16
C ASN A 322 -16.36 13.17 -17.21
N ILE A 323 -15.73 12.72 -18.28
CA ILE A 323 -14.27 12.77 -18.44
C ILE A 323 -13.93 13.66 -19.63
N VAL A 324 -12.89 14.48 -19.48
CA VAL A 324 -12.31 15.23 -20.58
C VAL A 324 -10.87 14.76 -20.75
N LEU A 325 -10.54 14.25 -21.94
CA LEU A 325 -9.16 13.95 -22.32
C LEU A 325 -8.63 15.09 -23.16
N ASP A 326 -7.54 15.70 -22.73
CA ASP A 326 -6.82 16.74 -23.47
C ASP A 326 -5.36 16.80 -23.03
N ASP A 327 -4.67 17.83 -23.50
CA ASP A 327 -3.25 18.04 -23.24
C ASP A 327 -2.92 18.22 -21.74
N ALA A 328 -3.87 18.66 -20.91
CA ALA A 328 -3.63 18.85 -19.48
C ALA A 328 -3.51 17.53 -18.71
N VAL A 329 -4.02 16.44 -19.29
CA VAL A 329 -3.97 15.07 -18.74
C VAL A 329 -3.06 14.16 -19.57
N ALA A 330 -2.16 14.76 -20.37
CA ALA A 330 -1.12 14.05 -21.09
C ALA A 330 -0.17 13.34 -20.11
N MET A 331 0.26 12.12 -20.46
CA MET A 331 1.23 11.36 -19.66
C MET A 331 2.62 11.98 -19.71
N LEU A 332 2.98 12.59 -20.84
CA LEU A 332 4.27 13.22 -21.05
C LEU A 332 4.06 14.68 -21.51
N PRO A 333 4.80 15.67 -20.97
CA PRO A 333 4.61 17.08 -21.31
C PRO A 333 4.83 17.43 -22.79
N HIS A 334 5.47 16.54 -23.55
CA HIS A 334 5.87 16.76 -24.95
C HIS A 334 5.10 15.86 -25.92
N VAL A 335 4.18 15.03 -25.42
CA VAL A 335 3.35 14.14 -26.24
C VAL A 335 1.91 14.55 -25.94
N LEU A 336 1.40 15.47 -26.74
CA LEU A 336 0.10 16.09 -26.54
C LEU A 336 -0.99 15.32 -27.27
N LEU A 337 -2.23 15.43 -26.79
CA LEU A 337 -3.39 14.84 -27.46
C LEU A 337 -3.71 15.65 -28.73
N SER A 338 -3.51 16.96 -28.68
CA SER A 338 -3.71 17.89 -29.79
C SER A 338 -2.81 17.63 -31.00
N ASP A 339 -1.63 17.04 -30.80
CA ASP A 339 -0.69 16.70 -31.87
C ASP A 339 -1.11 15.42 -32.64
N ALA A 340 -2.05 14.64 -32.12
CA ALA A 340 -2.47 13.39 -32.73
C ALA A 340 -3.58 13.61 -33.78
N ASN A 341 -3.38 13.09 -35.00
CA ASN A 341 -4.38 13.18 -36.08
C ASN A 341 -5.67 12.41 -35.77
N ARG A 342 -5.54 11.28 -35.06
CA ARG A 342 -6.66 10.45 -34.62
C ARG A 342 -6.26 9.69 -33.38
N VAL A 343 -7.22 9.44 -32.50
CA VAL A 343 -7.01 8.65 -31.30
C VAL A 343 -8.18 7.71 -31.05
N ARG A 344 -7.88 6.56 -30.46
CA ARG A 344 -8.87 5.65 -29.89
C ARG A 344 -8.90 5.86 -28.39
N VAL A 345 -10.09 6.03 -27.83
CA VAL A 345 -10.28 6.13 -26.38
C VAL A 345 -10.69 4.79 -25.82
N ILE A 346 -10.06 4.39 -24.73
CA ILE A 346 -10.34 3.15 -24.01
C ILE A 346 -10.73 3.50 -22.58
N ALA A 347 -11.87 2.99 -22.13
CA ALA A 347 -12.31 3.03 -20.74
C ALA A 347 -12.20 1.63 -20.13
N ARG A 348 -11.43 1.52 -19.07
CA ARG A 348 -11.07 0.27 -18.39
C ARG A 348 -11.43 0.34 -16.92
N LEU A 349 -12.07 -0.70 -16.40
CA LEU A 349 -12.33 -0.89 -14.98
C LEU A 349 -11.42 -2.01 -14.44
N SER A 350 -10.49 -1.68 -13.55
CA SER A 350 -9.47 -2.60 -13.02
C SER A 350 -9.34 -2.51 -11.50
N PRO A 351 -8.86 -3.58 -10.82
CA PRO A 351 -8.48 -3.53 -9.40
C PRO A 351 -7.23 -2.68 -9.16
N SER A 352 -6.35 -2.59 -10.16
CA SER A 352 -5.11 -1.82 -10.08
C SER A 352 -5.29 -0.40 -10.61
N GLN A 353 -4.54 0.55 -10.03
CA GLN A 353 -4.36 1.91 -10.53
C GLN A 353 -3.29 1.97 -11.64
N SER A 354 -2.77 0.84 -12.11
CA SER A 354 -1.75 0.84 -13.17
C SER A 354 -2.42 1.03 -14.53
N VAL A 355 -2.05 2.12 -15.23
CA VAL A 355 -2.56 2.44 -16.58
C VAL A 355 -2.31 1.31 -17.57
N LEU A 356 -1.19 0.62 -17.43
CA LEU A 356 -0.76 -0.45 -18.32
C LEU A 356 -1.25 -1.83 -17.88
N SER A 357 -2.11 -1.90 -16.85
CA SER A 357 -2.54 -3.18 -16.33
C SER A 357 -3.44 -3.95 -17.29
N THR A 358 -3.19 -5.24 -17.44
CA THR A 358 -4.02 -6.17 -18.20
C THR A 358 -5.04 -6.90 -17.32
N ASP A 359 -5.13 -6.57 -16.02
CA ASP A 359 -6.05 -7.15 -15.04
C ASP A 359 -7.46 -6.53 -15.09
N ALA A 360 -7.86 -5.99 -16.24
CA ALA A 360 -9.15 -5.35 -16.44
C ALA A 360 -10.29 -6.34 -16.17
N ILE A 361 -11.22 -5.95 -15.30
CA ILE A 361 -12.49 -6.66 -15.12
C ILE A 361 -13.41 -6.36 -16.32
N LYS A 362 -13.38 -5.13 -16.81
CA LYS A 362 -14.17 -4.70 -17.97
C LYS A 362 -13.41 -3.63 -18.76
N GLU A 363 -13.59 -3.65 -20.06
CA GLU A 363 -13.03 -2.67 -21.00
C GLU A 363 -14.05 -2.36 -22.10
N VAL A 364 -14.01 -1.12 -22.60
CA VAL A 364 -14.74 -0.67 -23.78
C VAL A 364 -13.88 0.36 -24.53
N SER A 365 -13.91 0.32 -25.85
CA SER A 365 -13.18 1.24 -26.71
C SER A 365 -14.15 2.08 -27.56
N SER A 366 -13.72 3.27 -27.95
CA SER A 366 -14.39 4.08 -28.96
C SER A 366 -13.93 3.68 -30.37
N GLY A 367 -14.65 4.18 -31.39
CA GLY A 367 -14.07 4.33 -32.72
C GLY A 367 -12.88 5.31 -32.73
N TRP A 368 -12.28 5.50 -33.91
CA TRP A 368 -11.25 6.53 -34.09
C TRP A 368 -11.88 7.92 -34.05
N LEU A 369 -11.32 8.80 -33.21
CA LEU A 369 -11.80 10.15 -32.97
C LEU A 369 -10.73 11.16 -33.37
N ASP A 370 -11.16 12.33 -33.83
CA ASP A 370 -10.29 13.48 -34.08
C ASP A 370 -10.28 14.39 -32.83
N PRO A 371 -9.15 14.50 -32.11
CA PRO A 371 -9.05 15.29 -30.89
C PRO A 371 -8.97 16.81 -31.14
N SER A 372 -8.85 17.25 -32.40
CA SER A 372 -8.80 18.69 -32.75
C SER A 372 -10.14 19.40 -32.59
N THR A 373 -11.22 18.63 -32.46
CA THR A 373 -12.55 19.10 -32.06
C THR A 373 -12.86 18.57 -30.66
N LEU A 374 -13.87 19.07 -29.93
CA LEU A 374 -14.31 18.52 -28.64
C LEU A 374 -15.49 17.54 -28.81
N PRO A 375 -15.34 16.36 -29.45
CA PRO A 375 -16.45 15.46 -29.68
C PRO A 375 -17.01 14.95 -28.35
N LYS A 376 -18.34 14.83 -28.30
CA LYS A 376 -19.07 14.21 -27.19
C LYS A 376 -19.27 12.74 -27.51
N VAL A 377 -18.67 11.86 -26.73
CA VAL A 377 -18.71 10.41 -26.92
C VAL A 377 -19.26 9.75 -25.66
N SER A 378 -20.19 8.82 -25.82
CA SER A 378 -20.72 8.03 -24.71
C SER A 378 -20.20 6.60 -24.78
N LEU A 379 -19.61 6.12 -23.70
CA LEU A 379 -19.13 4.75 -23.56
C LEU A 379 -19.91 4.06 -22.45
N ARG A 380 -20.31 2.80 -22.66
CA ARG A 380 -21.05 2.02 -21.67
C ARG A 380 -20.28 0.78 -21.25
N LEU A 381 -19.85 0.76 -19.99
CA LEU A 381 -19.28 -0.40 -19.32
C LEU A 381 -20.41 -1.22 -18.69
N SER A 382 -21.04 -2.10 -19.48
CA SER A 382 -22.11 -2.99 -18.99
C SER A 382 -21.77 -4.48 -19.08
N ASN A 383 -22.45 -5.30 -18.28
CA ASN A 383 -22.40 -6.77 -18.39
C ASN A 383 -23.25 -7.30 -19.57
N ARG A 384 -24.00 -6.44 -20.27
CA ARG A 384 -24.81 -6.82 -21.44
C ARG A 384 -23.99 -6.71 -22.72
N ALA A 385 -24.35 -7.51 -23.72
CA ALA A 385 -23.82 -7.43 -25.09
C ALA A 385 -23.71 -5.96 -25.50
N THR A 386 -22.55 -5.57 -26.00
CA THR A 386 -22.41 -4.38 -26.82
C THR A 386 -23.36 -4.52 -28.02
N GLU A 387 -23.99 -3.42 -28.48
CA GLU A 387 -24.88 -3.45 -29.66
C GLU A 387 -24.19 -4.07 -30.89
N ASP A 388 -22.85 -4.09 -30.89
CA ASP A 388 -22.00 -4.60 -31.97
C ASP A 388 -21.37 -6.00 -31.69
N GLY A 389 -21.83 -6.74 -30.68
CA GLY A 389 -21.23 -8.03 -30.28
C GLY A 389 -22.22 -9.11 -29.86
N ILE A 390 -21.73 -10.35 -29.72
CA ILE A 390 -22.52 -11.52 -29.28
C ILE A 390 -22.10 -11.93 -27.87
N SER A 391 -23.03 -11.89 -26.90
CA SER A 391 -22.76 -12.30 -25.52
C SER A 391 -22.87 -13.81 -25.34
N ILE A 392 -21.87 -14.41 -24.68
CA ILE A 392 -21.81 -15.85 -24.45
C ILE A 392 -21.49 -16.12 -22.99
N SER A 393 -22.38 -16.84 -22.31
CA SER A 393 -22.15 -17.37 -20.97
C SER A 393 -21.68 -18.81 -21.09
N VAL A 394 -20.44 -19.11 -20.68
CA VAL A 394 -19.83 -20.44 -20.78
C VAL A 394 -19.69 -21.06 -19.41
N SER A 395 -20.17 -22.29 -19.25
CA SER A 395 -20.02 -23.07 -18.01
C SER A 395 -19.62 -24.52 -18.28
N LEU A 396 -19.01 -25.16 -17.30
CA LEU A 396 -18.66 -26.58 -17.37
C LEU A 396 -19.84 -27.46 -16.94
N GLY A 397 -20.16 -28.48 -17.72
CA GLY A 397 -21.16 -29.49 -17.41
C GLY A 397 -20.79 -30.35 -16.20
N THR A 398 -21.80 -30.86 -15.50
CA THR A 398 -21.60 -31.74 -14.34
C THR A 398 -20.96 -33.05 -14.76
N GLY A 399 -19.82 -33.42 -14.15
CA GLY A 399 -19.14 -34.69 -14.42
C GLY A 399 -17.99 -34.61 -15.44
N ILE A 400 -17.68 -33.41 -15.96
CA ILE A 400 -16.53 -33.21 -16.84
C ILE A 400 -15.25 -33.00 -16.01
N ALA A 401 -14.29 -33.91 -16.17
CA ALA A 401 -12.98 -33.83 -15.54
C ALA A 401 -11.93 -33.27 -16.51
N ALA A 402 -11.31 -32.15 -16.14
CA ALA A 402 -10.23 -31.52 -16.90
C ALA A 402 -9.28 -30.76 -15.96
N GLU A 403 -8.07 -30.46 -16.41
CA GLU A 403 -7.07 -29.69 -15.66
C GLU A 403 -7.47 -28.21 -15.56
N ASP A 404 -7.12 -27.52 -14.47
CA ASP A 404 -7.56 -26.14 -14.21
C ASP A 404 -6.96 -25.10 -15.18
N ASP A 405 -5.83 -25.42 -15.79
CA ASP A 405 -5.18 -24.63 -16.84
C ASP A 405 -5.54 -25.07 -18.26
N ALA A 406 -6.44 -26.07 -18.42
CA ALA A 406 -6.93 -26.49 -19.72
C ALA A 406 -7.55 -25.31 -20.49
N THR A 407 -7.34 -25.31 -21.81
CA THR A 407 -7.74 -24.20 -22.68
C THR A 407 -9.15 -24.41 -23.19
N VAL A 408 -9.97 -23.36 -23.11
CA VAL A 408 -11.32 -23.33 -23.67
C VAL A 408 -11.33 -22.34 -24.83
N PHE A 409 -11.69 -22.81 -26.02
CA PHE A 409 -11.90 -22.01 -27.21
C PHE A 409 -13.38 -21.73 -27.37
N ILE A 410 -13.75 -20.46 -27.53
CA ILE A 410 -15.10 -20.02 -27.85
C ILE A 410 -15.06 -19.61 -29.32
N ILE A 411 -15.77 -20.36 -30.14
CA ILE A 411 -15.62 -20.35 -31.60
C ILE A 411 -16.91 -19.79 -32.20
N GLY A 412 -16.76 -18.85 -33.14
CA GLY A 412 -17.84 -18.30 -33.96
C GLY A 412 -17.60 -18.56 -35.45
N ARG A 413 -18.59 -19.12 -36.12
CA ARG A 413 -18.62 -19.39 -37.57
C ARG A 413 -19.78 -18.69 -38.23
N THR A 414 -19.69 -18.44 -39.53
CA THR A 414 -20.85 -17.93 -40.29
C THR A 414 -21.92 -19.01 -40.34
N VAL A 415 -23.19 -18.63 -40.37
CA VAL A 415 -24.33 -19.58 -40.37
C VAL A 415 -24.32 -20.51 -41.60
N ALA A 416 -23.68 -20.07 -42.69
CA ALA A 416 -23.52 -20.85 -43.92
C ALA A 416 -22.23 -21.71 -43.98
N SER A 417 -21.38 -21.67 -42.95
CA SER A 417 -20.14 -22.46 -42.89
C SER A 417 -20.44 -23.97 -42.83
N LYS A 418 -19.67 -24.78 -43.56
CA LYS A 418 -19.69 -26.24 -43.46
C LYS A 418 -18.68 -26.72 -42.41
N ASP A 419 -18.85 -27.97 -41.97
CA ASP A 419 -17.87 -28.60 -41.08
C ASP A 419 -16.51 -28.72 -41.78
N GLY A 420 -15.48 -28.19 -41.13
CA GLY A 420 -14.13 -28.08 -41.69
C GLY A 420 -13.72 -26.67 -42.09
N ASP A 421 -14.68 -25.76 -42.27
CA ASP A 421 -14.36 -24.36 -42.58
C ASP A 421 -13.60 -23.70 -41.40
N PRO A 422 -12.63 -22.82 -41.72
CA PRO A 422 -11.91 -22.07 -40.70
C PRO A 422 -12.91 -21.19 -39.92
N PRO A 423 -12.75 -21.07 -38.59
CA PRO A 423 -13.62 -20.23 -37.82
C PRO A 423 -13.43 -18.76 -38.17
N LEU A 424 -14.53 -17.99 -38.13
CA LEU A 424 -14.46 -16.55 -38.34
C LEU A 424 -13.83 -15.88 -37.12
N ILE A 425 -14.23 -16.33 -35.93
CA ILE A 425 -13.88 -15.74 -34.64
C ILE A 425 -13.45 -16.84 -33.67
N VAL A 426 -12.35 -16.61 -32.94
CA VAL A 426 -11.88 -17.53 -31.90
C VAL A 426 -11.39 -16.74 -30.69
N LYS A 427 -12.06 -16.92 -29.55
CA LYS A 427 -11.61 -16.38 -28.26
C LYS A 427 -11.07 -17.51 -27.38
N ARG A 428 -9.89 -17.30 -26.79
CA ARG A 428 -9.23 -18.30 -25.92
C ARG A 428 -9.33 -17.89 -24.44
N VAL A 429 -9.85 -18.78 -23.60
CA VAL A 429 -9.97 -18.60 -22.14
C VAL A 429 -9.46 -19.85 -21.40
N ARG A 430 -9.31 -19.80 -20.07
CA ARG A 430 -8.87 -20.97 -19.26
C ARG A 430 -10.04 -21.59 -18.51
N LYS A 431 -9.98 -22.90 -18.26
CA LYS A 431 -11.01 -23.63 -17.51
C LYS A 431 -11.22 -23.04 -16.10
N ARG A 432 -10.16 -22.64 -15.39
CA ARG A 432 -10.26 -22.00 -14.05
C ARG A 432 -11.12 -20.73 -14.02
N ASP A 433 -11.30 -20.07 -15.16
CA ASP A 433 -12.06 -18.83 -15.27
C ASP A 433 -13.57 -19.11 -15.43
N LEU A 434 -13.97 -20.37 -15.65
CA LEU A 434 -15.37 -20.77 -15.79
C LEU A 434 -16.06 -20.91 -14.41
N PRO A 435 -17.35 -20.49 -14.28
CA PRO A 435 -18.20 -19.94 -15.32
C PRO A 435 -17.81 -18.51 -15.71
N LEU A 436 -17.84 -18.22 -17.02
CA LEU A 436 -17.37 -16.96 -17.58
C LEU A 436 -18.39 -16.39 -18.57
N ASP A 437 -18.67 -15.10 -18.45
CA ASP A 437 -19.40 -14.34 -19.47
C ASP A 437 -18.40 -13.60 -20.38
N VAL A 438 -18.48 -13.84 -21.68
CA VAL A 438 -17.66 -13.19 -22.70
C VAL A 438 -18.53 -12.49 -23.74
N VAL A 439 -17.92 -11.56 -24.49
CA VAL A 439 -18.51 -10.98 -25.69
C VAL A 439 -17.58 -11.29 -26.86
N LEU A 440 -18.14 -11.84 -27.94
CA LEU A 440 -17.46 -11.98 -29.23
C LEU A 440 -17.67 -10.69 -30.04
N THR A 441 -16.57 -10.12 -30.51
CA THR A 441 -16.55 -8.88 -31.31
C THR A 441 -15.67 -9.09 -32.55
N VAL A 442 -15.67 -8.12 -33.48
CA VAL A 442 -14.80 -8.15 -34.67
C VAL A 442 -13.30 -8.26 -34.35
N GLU A 443 -12.88 -7.88 -33.14
CA GLU A 443 -11.48 -7.99 -32.68
C GLU A 443 -11.06 -9.43 -32.39
N ASP A 444 -12.02 -10.32 -32.11
CA ASP A 444 -11.75 -11.74 -31.89
C ASP A 444 -11.65 -12.53 -33.23
N ALA A 445 -11.75 -11.83 -34.38
CA ALA A 445 -11.74 -12.43 -35.71
C ALA A 445 -10.35 -12.91 -36.15
N MET A 446 -10.31 -14.03 -36.88
CA MET A 446 -9.06 -14.59 -37.41
C MET A 446 -8.47 -13.76 -38.56
N LEU A 447 -9.30 -12.95 -39.20
CA LEU A 447 -8.93 -12.01 -40.25
C LEU A 447 -9.56 -10.64 -39.92
N PRO A 448 -8.94 -9.52 -40.35
CA PRO A 448 -9.53 -8.20 -40.16
C PRO A 448 -10.96 -8.14 -40.70
N LEU A 449 -11.90 -7.76 -39.84
CA LEU A 449 -13.33 -7.70 -40.12
C LEU A 449 -13.84 -6.32 -39.70
N GLU A 450 -14.60 -5.64 -40.57
CA GLU A 450 -15.20 -4.34 -40.25
C GLU A 450 -16.44 -4.52 -39.35
N GLU A 451 -17.31 -5.47 -39.68
CA GLU A 451 -18.57 -5.73 -38.97
C GLU A 451 -18.87 -7.24 -38.88
N LEU A 452 -19.59 -7.65 -37.82
CA LEU A 452 -20.07 -9.01 -37.71
C LEU A 452 -21.19 -9.28 -38.74
N PRO A 453 -21.34 -10.52 -39.26
CA PRO A 453 -22.38 -10.85 -40.21
C PRO A 453 -23.79 -10.53 -39.67
N GLU A 454 -24.64 -9.87 -40.47
CA GLU A 454 -26.03 -9.54 -40.09
C GLU A 454 -26.86 -10.78 -39.74
N GLU A 455 -26.55 -11.92 -40.38
CA GLU A 455 -27.19 -13.21 -40.12
C GLU A 455 -26.82 -13.79 -38.74
N GLY A 456 -25.83 -13.21 -38.06
CA GLY A 456 -25.27 -13.69 -36.81
C GLY A 456 -24.19 -14.75 -37.01
N LEU A 457 -23.82 -15.40 -35.90
CA LEU A 457 -22.83 -16.47 -35.90
C LEU A 457 -23.42 -17.75 -35.33
N GLU A 458 -22.97 -18.88 -35.87
CA GLU A 458 -23.03 -20.15 -35.15
C GLU A 458 -21.89 -20.19 -34.13
N VAL A 459 -22.22 -20.23 -32.85
CA VAL A 459 -21.25 -20.23 -31.76
C VAL A 459 -21.29 -21.52 -30.96
N TYR A 460 -20.10 -21.98 -30.54
CA TYR A 460 -19.93 -23.11 -29.64
C TYR A 460 -18.61 -22.99 -28.87
N ALA A 461 -18.50 -23.67 -27.74
CA ALA A 461 -17.30 -23.73 -26.92
C ALA A 461 -16.67 -25.11 -27.03
N ARG A 462 -15.33 -25.15 -27.01
CA ARG A 462 -14.53 -26.39 -26.98
C ARG A 462 -13.47 -26.30 -25.90
N LEU A 463 -13.50 -27.22 -24.95
CA LEU A 463 -12.41 -27.48 -24.02
C LEU A 463 -11.41 -28.43 -24.69
N SER A 464 -10.25 -27.88 -25.05
CA SER A 464 -9.18 -28.62 -25.73
C SER A 464 -8.24 -29.27 -24.72
N ARG A 465 -8.06 -30.59 -24.83
CA ARG A 465 -7.09 -31.33 -23.98
C ARG A 465 -5.67 -31.28 -24.53
N THR A 466 -5.51 -30.99 -25.82
CA THR A 466 -4.20 -30.93 -26.49
C THR A 466 -3.63 -29.51 -26.54
N GLY A 467 -4.44 -28.50 -26.22
CA GLY A 467 -4.07 -27.08 -26.32
C GLY A 467 -4.13 -26.52 -27.73
N ASN A 468 -4.45 -27.33 -28.74
CA ASN A 468 -4.61 -26.93 -30.13
C ASN A 468 -6.07 -26.55 -30.46
N THR A 469 -6.24 -25.74 -31.51
CA THR A 469 -7.54 -25.28 -32.00
C THR A 469 -8.29 -26.33 -32.82
N THR A 470 -7.59 -27.31 -33.39
CA THR A 470 -8.18 -28.42 -34.16
C THR A 470 -8.95 -29.37 -33.25
N ARG A 471 -10.11 -29.86 -33.73
CA ARG A 471 -10.95 -30.81 -33.02
C ARG A 471 -10.16 -32.10 -32.78
N ALA A 472 -10.07 -32.56 -31.53
CA ALA A 472 -9.34 -33.76 -31.16
C ALA A 472 -10.20 -34.73 -30.34
N ASN A 473 -9.79 -36.00 -30.34
CA ASN A 473 -10.43 -37.03 -29.52
C ASN A 473 -10.36 -36.67 -28.03
N ASN A 474 -11.47 -36.82 -27.32
CA ASN A 474 -11.67 -36.46 -25.91
C ASN A 474 -11.71 -34.96 -25.60
N ASP A 475 -11.81 -34.08 -26.60
CA ASP A 475 -12.22 -32.71 -26.33
C ASP A 475 -13.67 -32.69 -25.82
N VAL A 476 -14.04 -31.64 -25.08
CA VAL A 476 -15.42 -31.44 -24.63
C VAL A 476 -16.01 -30.24 -25.35
N GLU A 477 -17.13 -30.42 -26.04
CA GLU A 477 -17.82 -29.38 -26.78
C GLU A 477 -19.15 -29.02 -26.10
N SER A 478 -19.63 -27.82 -26.39
CA SER A 478 -21.01 -27.42 -26.11
C SER A 478 -21.91 -27.70 -27.30
N ASN A 479 -23.22 -27.59 -27.07
CA ASN A 479 -24.18 -27.42 -28.16
C ASN A 479 -23.80 -26.20 -29.03
N ARG A 480 -24.12 -26.29 -30.32
CA ARG A 480 -24.01 -25.16 -31.26
C ARG A 480 -25.27 -24.30 -31.17
N ALA A 481 -25.10 -22.98 -31.18
CA ALA A 481 -26.20 -22.02 -31.13
C ALA A 481 -26.01 -20.95 -32.19
N GLN A 482 -27.06 -20.65 -32.96
CA GLN A 482 -27.07 -19.50 -33.86
C GLN A 482 -27.52 -18.26 -33.09
N VAL A 483 -26.71 -17.21 -33.09
CA VAL A 483 -26.92 -16.00 -32.28
C VAL A 483 -26.69 -14.77 -33.14
N GLN A 484 -27.68 -13.89 -33.17
CA GLN A 484 -27.57 -12.59 -33.83
C GLN A 484 -26.76 -11.60 -32.99
N VAL A 485 -26.17 -10.62 -33.65
CA VAL A 485 -25.45 -9.50 -33.01
C VAL A 485 -26.41 -8.77 -32.04
N GLY A 486 -25.90 -8.39 -30.86
CA GLY A 486 -26.68 -7.79 -29.79
C GLY A 486 -27.45 -8.79 -28.89
N ASN A 487 -27.51 -10.08 -29.27
CA ASN A 487 -28.16 -11.12 -28.48
C ASN A 487 -27.16 -11.91 -27.60
N SER A 488 -27.72 -12.74 -26.71
CA SER A 488 -26.94 -13.56 -25.77
C SER A 488 -27.32 -15.04 -25.82
N THR A 489 -26.34 -15.92 -25.62
CA THR A 489 -26.57 -17.36 -25.46
C THR A 489 -25.80 -17.94 -24.28
N ARG A 490 -26.18 -19.16 -23.86
CA ARG A 490 -25.46 -19.96 -22.87
C ARG A 490 -24.93 -21.23 -23.52
N LEU A 491 -23.66 -21.51 -23.31
CA LEU A 491 -22.96 -22.69 -23.78
C LEU A 491 -22.50 -23.52 -22.58
N ILE A 492 -22.89 -24.78 -22.54
CA ILE A 492 -22.51 -25.72 -21.48
C ILE A 492 -21.58 -26.75 -22.11
N LEU A 493 -20.36 -26.87 -21.60
CA LEU A 493 -19.40 -27.88 -22.05
C LEU A 493 -19.76 -29.23 -21.41
N ASP A 494 -20.48 -30.08 -22.13
CA ASP A 494 -21.01 -31.36 -21.62
C ASP A 494 -20.90 -32.55 -22.59
N GLU A 495 -20.54 -32.33 -23.86
CA GLU A 495 -20.41 -33.39 -24.86
C GLU A 495 -18.95 -33.77 -25.11
N VAL A 496 -18.58 -35.04 -24.90
CA VAL A 496 -17.21 -35.52 -25.15
C VAL A 496 -17.08 -36.02 -26.59
N VAL A 497 -16.17 -35.42 -27.36
CA VAL A 497 -15.85 -35.81 -28.74
C VAL A 497 -15.21 -37.20 -28.76
N ARG A 498 -15.78 -38.15 -29.49
CA ARG A 498 -15.25 -39.51 -29.63
C ARG A 498 -14.54 -39.69 -30.97
N GLU A 499 -13.64 -40.67 -31.04
CA GLU A 499 -12.86 -41.00 -32.23
C GLU A 499 -13.73 -41.37 -33.46
N THR A 500 -14.93 -41.92 -33.24
CA THR A 500 -15.92 -42.17 -34.30
C THR A 500 -16.41 -40.89 -34.96
N ASP A 501 -16.48 -39.79 -34.20
CA ASP A 501 -17.04 -38.51 -34.64
C ASP A 501 -16.02 -37.68 -35.43
N LEU A 502 -14.78 -38.17 -35.53
CA LEU A 502 -13.70 -37.58 -36.33
C LEU A 502 -13.62 -38.19 -37.74
N ILE A 503 -14.11 -39.43 -37.92
CA ILE A 503 -14.00 -40.18 -39.18
C ILE A 503 -15.05 -39.74 -40.20
N ASP A 504 -16.24 -39.34 -39.74
CA ASP A 504 -17.32 -38.88 -40.63
C ASP A 504 -16.96 -37.56 -41.35
N ALA A 505 -16.18 -36.68 -40.71
CA ALA A 505 -15.76 -35.39 -41.27
C ALA A 505 -14.80 -35.52 -42.47
N ASP A 506 -13.91 -36.51 -42.46
CA ASP A 506 -12.98 -36.75 -43.59
C ASP A 506 -13.66 -37.48 -44.77
N SER A 507 -14.83 -38.11 -44.55
CA SER A 507 -15.57 -38.82 -45.60
C SER A 507 -16.42 -37.89 -46.49
N GLU A 508 -16.84 -36.73 -45.97
CA GLU A 508 -17.61 -35.74 -46.74
C GLU A 508 -16.74 -34.77 -47.56
N ALA A 509 -15.46 -34.58 -47.20
CA ALA A 509 -14.54 -33.72 -47.94
C ALA A 509 -14.00 -34.36 -49.25
N GLY A 510 -14.34 -35.62 -49.50
CA GLY A 510 -13.84 -36.43 -50.62
C GLY A 510 -14.85 -36.72 -51.74
N MET A 511 -16.04 -36.09 -51.76
CA MET A 511 -17.05 -36.26 -52.83
C MET A 511 -17.26 -35.02 -53.69
#